data_AF-B9BN87-F1
#
_entry.id   AF-B9BN87-F1
#
_cell.length_a   1.000
_cell.length_b   1.000
_cell.length_c   1.000
_cell.angle_alpha   90.00
_cell.angle_beta   90.00
_cell.angle_gamma   90.00
#
_symmetry.space_group_name_H-M   'P 1'
#
loop_
_entity.id
_entity.type
_entity.pdbx_description
1 polymer ?
#
loop_
_entity_poly.entity_id
_entity_poly.type
_entity_poly.pdbx_seq_one_letter_code
_entity_poly.pdbx_strand_id
1 'polypeptide(L)'
;MKRTMTTIAFSVACATITGCAANGADTMQTQTPAAHACKADAAPDDALIGKTEADAAALLEGCLWRVIERDGKSLPGTMDYRPERRDLAVRGGKVVAVRRG
;
A
#
# COMPACT_ATOMS: atom_id res chain seq x y z
N MET A 1 -55.84 -14.38 -24.28
CA MET A 1 -55.77 -14.77 -22.85
C MET A 1 -55.26 -13.60 -22.04
N LYS A 2 -56.10 -13.03 -21.17
CA LYS A 2 -55.80 -11.87 -20.33
C LYS A 2 -54.98 -12.31 -19.12
N ARG A 3 -53.85 -11.66 -18.84
CA ARG A 3 -53.11 -11.83 -17.59
C ARG A 3 -53.00 -10.47 -16.90
N THR A 4 -53.82 -10.34 -15.86
CA THR A 4 -53.90 -9.23 -14.91
C THR A 4 -52.59 -9.11 -14.14
N MET A 5 -51.92 -7.96 -14.24
CA MET A 5 -50.76 -7.62 -13.41
C MET A 5 -51.26 -6.99 -12.11
N THR A 6 -51.06 -7.71 -11.00
CA THR A 6 -51.37 -7.27 -9.64
C THR A 6 -50.24 -6.37 -9.14
N THR A 7 -50.55 -5.12 -8.86
CA THR A 7 -49.63 -4.11 -8.30
C THR A 7 -49.46 -4.35 -6.80
N ILE A 8 -48.25 -4.69 -6.35
CA ILE A 8 -47.91 -4.77 -4.92
C ILE A 8 -47.29 -3.43 -4.52
N ALA A 9 -48.02 -2.65 -3.73
CA ALA A 9 -47.52 -1.46 -3.06
C ALA A 9 -46.70 -1.90 -1.83
N PHE A 10 -45.39 -1.67 -1.86
CA PHE A 10 -44.51 -1.91 -0.72
C PHE A 10 -44.14 -0.56 -0.10
N SER A 11 -44.81 -0.21 1.00
CA SER A 11 -44.55 1.00 1.76
C SER A 11 -43.23 0.84 2.53
N VAL A 12 -42.16 1.44 2.02
CA VAL A 12 -40.86 1.51 2.71
C VAL A 12 -40.93 2.62 3.76
N ALA A 13 -40.99 2.23 5.04
CA ALA A 13 -40.80 3.14 6.15
C ALA A 13 -39.32 3.54 6.25
N CYS A 14 -39.01 4.79 5.87
CA CYS A 14 -37.68 5.38 6.07
C CYS A 14 -37.44 5.60 7.57
N ALA A 15 -36.64 4.74 8.20
CA ALA A 15 -36.02 5.03 9.48
C ALA A 15 -34.83 5.96 9.24
N THR A 16 -34.97 7.24 9.62
CA THR A 16 -33.88 8.22 9.60
C THR A 16 -32.95 7.94 10.77
N ILE A 17 -31.76 7.41 10.49
CA ILE A 17 -30.66 7.35 11.45
C ILE A 17 -30.05 8.76 11.51
N THR A 18 -30.42 9.53 12.53
CA THR A 18 -29.72 10.78 12.88
C THR A 18 -28.37 10.41 13.47
N GLY A 19 -27.37 10.27 12.60
CA GLY A 19 -25.96 10.15 12.99
C GLY A 19 -25.40 11.52 13.34
N CYS A 20 -25.24 11.80 14.63
CA CYS A 20 -24.53 12.98 15.10
C CYS A 20 -23.05 12.92 14.67
N ALA A 21 -22.57 14.00 14.07
CA ALA A 21 -21.17 14.20 13.76
C ALA A 21 -20.35 14.36 15.05
N ALA A 22 -19.28 13.59 15.17
CA ALA A 22 -18.13 13.92 16.00
C ALA A 22 -16.90 13.91 15.09
N ASN A 23 -16.53 15.10 14.63
CA ASN A 23 -15.24 15.34 13.98
C ASN A 23 -14.15 15.22 15.03
N GLY A 24 -13.71 13.98 15.28
CA GLY A 24 -12.48 13.66 16.00
C GLY A 24 -11.46 13.21 14.98
N ALA A 25 -10.92 14.14 14.19
CA ALA A 25 -9.67 13.91 13.49
C ALA A 25 -8.55 13.92 14.54
N ASP A 26 -8.49 12.86 15.34
CA ASP A 26 -7.31 12.48 16.07
C ASP A 26 -6.29 12.11 15.00
N THR A 27 -5.53 13.11 14.57
CA THR A 27 -4.23 12.87 13.94
C THR A 27 -3.43 12.08 14.96
N MET A 28 -3.49 10.75 14.83
CA MET A 28 -2.49 9.82 15.34
C MET A 28 -1.18 10.21 14.67
N GLN A 29 -0.58 11.29 15.14
CA GLN A 29 0.79 11.65 14.85
C GLN A 29 1.62 10.71 15.70
N THR A 30 1.73 9.48 15.22
CA THR A 30 2.78 8.56 15.65
C THR A 30 4.08 9.30 15.41
N GLN A 31 4.63 9.86 16.48
CA GLN A 31 5.96 10.46 16.49
C GLN A 31 6.92 9.32 16.16
N THR A 32 7.17 9.17 14.86
CA THR A 32 8.14 8.21 14.35
C THR A 32 9.49 8.76 14.83
N PRO A 33 10.28 7.99 15.60
CA PRO A 33 11.64 8.38 15.96
C PRO A 33 12.32 8.78 14.65
N ALA A 34 12.93 9.97 14.61
CA ALA A 34 13.47 10.57 13.40
C ALA A 34 14.13 9.48 12.53
N ALA A 35 13.39 9.02 11.52
CA ALA A 35 13.89 8.04 10.59
C ALA A 35 15.13 8.71 10.00
N HIS A 36 16.27 8.01 9.99
CA HIS A 36 17.39 8.46 9.17
C HIS A 36 16.84 8.66 7.76
N ALA A 37 16.66 9.92 7.38
CA ALA A 37 15.99 10.27 6.15
C ALA A 37 16.86 9.72 5.01
N CYS A 38 16.35 8.68 4.36
CA CYS A 38 17.05 8.07 3.26
C CYS A 38 17.00 9.05 2.09
N LYS A 39 18.13 9.29 1.41
CA LYS A 39 18.17 10.19 0.24
C LYS A 39 17.12 9.81 -0.82
N ALA A 40 16.86 8.52 -0.99
CA ALA A 40 15.86 8.02 -1.92
C ALA A 40 14.40 8.37 -1.55
N ASP A 41 14.14 8.84 -0.32
CA ASP A 41 12.81 9.36 0.07
C ASP A 41 12.46 10.68 -0.65
N ALA A 42 13.41 11.32 -1.33
CA ALA A 42 13.16 12.48 -2.20
C ALA A 42 12.43 12.11 -3.50
N ALA A 43 12.32 10.82 -3.83
CA ALA A 43 11.62 10.30 -5.00
C ALA A 43 10.57 9.27 -4.59
N PRO A 44 9.50 9.11 -5.37
CA PRO A 44 8.52 8.05 -5.11
C PRO A 44 9.14 6.66 -5.33
N ASP A 45 8.68 5.67 -4.56
CA ASP A 45 9.25 4.32 -4.59
C ASP A 45 9.04 3.60 -5.93
N ASP A 46 7.99 3.95 -6.67
CA ASP A 46 7.70 3.41 -8.00
C ASP A 46 8.72 3.83 -9.05
N ALA A 47 9.52 4.88 -8.79
CA ALA A 47 10.64 5.28 -9.64
C ALA A 47 11.70 4.17 -9.78
N LEU A 48 11.70 3.16 -8.91
CA LEU A 48 12.59 2.01 -8.98
C LEU A 48 12.11 0.94 -9.98
N ILE A 49 10.81 0.92 -10.32
CA ILE A 49 10.22 -0.10 -11.19
C ILE A 49 10.84 -0.02 -12.60
N GLY A 50 11.16 -1.17 -13.18
CA GLY A 50 11.78 -1.30 -14.49
C GLY A 50 13.30 -1.10 -14.52
N LYS A 51 13.89 -0.57 -13.43
CA LYS A 51 15.35 -0.47 -13.29
C LYS A 51 15.97 -1.85 -13.07
N THR A 52 17.23 -1.98 -13.46
CA THR A 52 18.01 -3.15 -13.06
C THR A 52 18.20 -3.16 -11.55
N GLU A 53 18.46 -4.32 -10.96
CA GLU A 53 18.77 -4.42 -9.54
C GLU A 53 20.00 -3.56 -9.16
N ALA A 54 21.00 -3.49 -10.04
CA ALA A 54 22.19 -2.66 -9.81
C ALA A 54 21.86 -1.16 -9.80
N ASP A 55 21.05 -0.68 -10.74
CA ASP A 55 20.62 0.71 -10.77
C ASP A 55 19.74 1.07 -9.56
N ALA A 56 18.85 0.15 -9.16
CA ALA A 56 18.03 0.32 -7.96
C ALA A 56 18.90 0.38 -6.69
N ALA A 57 19.91 -0.50 -6.58
CA ALA A 57 20.87 -0.48 -5.48
C ALA A 57 21.64 0.85 -5.39
N ALA A 58 22.04 1.42 -6.54
CA ALA A 58 22.71 2.72 -6.59
C ALA A 58 21.80 3.87 -6.14
N LEU A 59 20.51 3.83 -6.50
CA LEU A 59 19.54 4.84 -6.05
C LEU A 59 19.21 4.72 -4.56
N LEU A 60 19.34 3.52 -4.01
CA LEU A 60 19.08 3.19 -2.61
C LEU A 60 20.35 3.18 -1.76
N GLU A 61 21.45 3.75 -2.26
CA GLU A 61 22.71 3.84 -1.52
C GLU A 61 22.51 4.56 -0.17
N GLY A 62 22.95 3.90 0.91
CA GLY A 62 22.79 4.39 2.28
C GLY A 62 21.37 4.23 2.85
N CYS A 63 20.43 3.67 2.10
CA CYS A 63 19.08 3.38 2.55
C CYS A 63 18.92 1.91 2.95
N LEU A 64 17.91 1.62 3.76
CA LEU A 64 17.57 0.25 4.10
C LEU A 64 16.70 -0.37 3.00
N TRP A 65 17.17 -1.46 2.41
CA TRP A 65 16.40 -2.20 1.40
C TRP A 65 16.82 -3.67 1.35
N ARG A 66 15.98 -4.51 0.74
CA ARG A 66 16.29 -5.92 0.44
C ARG A 66 15.49 -6.40 -0.77
N VAL A 67 15.92 -7.50 -1.38
CA VAL A 67 15.09 -8.26 -2.32
C VAL A 67 14.32 -9.32 -1.55
N ILE A 68 13.01 -9.39 -1.75
CA ILE A 68 12.10 -10.36 -1.09
C ILE A 68 11.53 -11.41 -2.04
N GLU A 69 11.62 -11.17 -3.34
CA GLU A 69 11.16 -12.09 -4.38
C GLU A 69 12.14 -12.02 -5.56
N ARG A 70 12.50 -13.18 -6.10
CA ARG A 70 13.25 -13.32 -7.35
C ARG A 70 12.52 -14.25 -8.29
N ASP A 71 12.15 -13.74 -9.47
CA ASP A 71 11.49 -14.50 -10.54
C ASP A 71 10.26 -15.28 -10.05
N GLY A 72 9.43 -14.66 -9.21
CA GLY A 72 8.24 -15.28 -8.64
C GLY A 72 8.48 -16.14 -7.41
N LYS A 73 9.72 -16.28 -6.93
CA LYS A 73 10.07 -17.05 -5.74
C LYS A 73 10.36 -16.13 -4.56
N SER A 74 9.55 -16.23 -3.51
CA SER A 74 9.78 -15.52 -2.26
C SER A 74 11.09 -15.97 -1.60
N LEU A 75 11.83 -15.01 -1.07
CA LEU A 75 13.06 -15.24 -0.29
C LEU A 75 12.74 -15.29 1.20
N PRO A 76 13.51 -16.04 2.01
CA PRO A 76 13.35 -16.04 3.46
C PRO A 76 13.51 -14.64 4.05
N GLY A 77 12.62 -14.28 4.96
CA GLY A 77 12.65 -12.97 5.64
C GLY A 77 11.91 -13.03 6.96
N THR A 78 12.23 -12.07 7.82
CA THR A 78 11.55 -11.82 9.10
C THR A 78 10.31 -10.95 8.89
N MET A 79 9.33 -11.11 9.79
CA MET A 79 8.06 -10.36 9.80
C MET A 79 8.14 -9.04 10.59
N ASP A 80 9.35 -8.48 10.77
CA ASP A 80 9.55 -7.19 11.42
C ASP A 80 9.07 -6.06 10.51
N TYR A 81 8.20 -5.19 11.01
CA TYR A 81 7.78 -4.01 10.25
C TYR A 81 8.80 -2.88 10.40
N ARG A 82 9.41 -2.46 9.29
CA ARG A 82 10.36 -1.35 9.19
C ARG A 82 9.88 -0.39 8.11
N PRO A 83 9.19 0.71 8.46
CA PRO A 83 8.59 1.63 7.48
C PRO A 83 9.64 2.33 6.59
N GLU A 84 10.89 2.40 7.03
CA GLU A 84 12.01 2.93 6.24
C GLU A 84 12.57 1.92 5.22
N ARG A 85 12.25 0.63 5.35
CA ARG A 85 12.76 -0.44 4.47
C ARG A 85 12.00 -0.47 3.15
N ARG A 86 12.74 -0.60 2.05
CA ARG A 86 12.18 -0.95 0.74
C ARG A 86 12.42 -2.42 0.44
N ASP A 87 11.33 -3.15 0.27
CA ASP A 87 11.31 -4.54 -0.15
C ASP A 87 11.08 -4.60 -1.67
N LEU A 88 12.05 -5.12 -2.41
CA LEU A 88 12.02 -5.20 -3.87
C LEU A 88 11.61 -6.62 -4.33
N ALA A 89 10.71 -6.68 -5.31
CA ALA A 89 10.51 -7.89 -6.11
C ALA A 89 11.23 -7.72 -7.45
N VAL A 90 12.07 -8.69 -7.82
CA VAL A 90 12.87 -8.67 -9.05
C VAL A 90 12.44 -9.79 -9.97
N ARG A 91 12.21 -9.50 -11.25
CA ARG A 91 12.00 -10.51 -12.30
C ARG A 91 12.78 -10.16 -13.55
N GLY A 92 13.44 -11.14 -14.16
CA GLY A 92 14.27 -10.93 -15.35
C GLY A 92 15.35 -9.86 -15.13
N GLY A 93 15.90 -9.78 -13.91
CA GLY A 93 16.92 -8.79 -13.53
C GLY A 93 16.40 -7.36 -13.31
N LYS A 94 15.09 -7.13 -13.38
CA LYS A 94 14.48 -5.82 -13.20
C LYS A 94 13.53 -5.79 -12.01
N VAL A 95 13.45 -4.65 -11.34
CA VAL A 95 12.46 -4.42 -10.28
C VAL A 95 11.05 -4.38 -10.89
N VAL A 96 10.12 -5.16 -10.34
CA VAL A 96 8.73 -5.21 -10.80
C VAL A 96 7.74 -4.70 -9.76
N ALA A 97 8.14 -4.69 -8.48
CA ALA A 97 7.35 -4.10 -7.40
C ALA A 97 8.25 -3.62 -6.29
N VAL A 98 7.78 -2.58 -5.60
CA VAL A 98 8.39 -2.05 -4.38
C VAL A 98 7.30 -1.93 -3.33
N ARG A 99 7.60 -2.35 -2.11
CA ARG A 99 6.75 -2.11 -0.94
C ARG A 99 7.59 -1.61 0.22
N ARG A 100 6.95 -0.92 1.17
CA ARG A 100 7.53 -0.61 2.47
C ARG A 100 7.03 -1.59 3.53
N GLY A 101 7.91 -1.96 4.47
CA GLY A 101 7.57 -2.87 5.54
C GLY A 101 8.66 -3.84 5.92
#